data_AF-A0A7V3VX06-F1
#
_entry.id   AF-A0A7V3VX06-F1
#
_cell.length_a   1.000
_cell.length_b   1.000
_cell.length_c   1.000
_cell.angle_alpha   90.00
_cell.angle_beta   90.00
_cell.angle_gamma   90.00
#
_symmetry.space_group_name_H-M   'P 1'
#
loop_
_entity.id
_entity.type
_entity.pdbx_description
1 polymer ?
#
loop_
_entity_poly.entity_id
_entity_poly.type
_entity_poly.pdbx_seq_one_letter_code
_entity_poly.pdbx_strand_id
1 'polypeptide(L)'
;MLAFLTGPLDFRLALLVLTACAVSHVHVRADVIQLPAGETLHQVDFERHVMGVFSRMGCNSGSCHGSFQGKGGFRLSLFGYDPAKDYLALTRELEGRRINSADPDNSLLLLKATGRVPHEGQTRFGRDSWAYRILRRWITDGACWQPGNGTIVKITLTPPEYVFAKPGQTGQLQVKATFADGTTEMVTSLCDFRTNDEAVVEVTPLGQLRAVRPGDTVVVVSYRGTVVPLRVLVPFPAKPGFRYPDVPPVNFIDHEVFAKLRRLNIVPSDLSSDTEFLRRVTLDTIGTLPSPQEVRDFLADTRSDKRARKIDALLAHPMHAALWATKFCDITGNNTDSLEGQGQRKPRLSQMWHDWFRKRFAENVPYDEIVRGVLCATSREGLRPEEYVQQVKQTEACECGFNATYANRATLDLFWRRQQQVPIEQWGEKTAAAFLGVRLECAQCHKHPF
;
A
#
# COMPACT_ATOMS: atom_id res chain seq x y z
N MET A 1 -18.01 -95.89 -34.15
CA MET A 1 -17.34 -94.88 -34.99
C MET A 1 -17.54 -93.53 -34.29
N LEU A 2 -16.43 -93.00 -33.77
CA LEU A 2 -16.19 -91.71 -33.09
C LEU A 2 -17.03 -91.29 -31.87
N ALA A 3 -16.31 -91.21 -30.75
CA ALA A 3 -16.71 -90.65 -29.46
C ALA A 3 -16.20 -89.21 -29.32
N PHE A 4 -16.95 -88.36 -28.64
CA PHE A 4 -16.43 -87.14 -27.99
C PHE A 4 -17.25 -86.86 -26.72
N LEU A 5 -16.54 -86.88 -25.58
CA LEU A 5 -16.98 -86.36 -24.29
C LEU A 5 -16.33 -84.98 -24.11
N THR A 6 -17.13 -84.01 -23.67
CA THR A 6 -16.70 -82.66 -23.29
C THR A 6 -16.67 -82.52 -21.77
N GLY A 7 -15.59 -81.93 -21.24
CA GLY A 7 -15.42 -81.52 -19.84
C GLY A 7 -14.02 -80.92 -19.61
N PRO A 8 -13.83 -79.76 -18.92
CA PRO A 8 -12.65 -78.90 -19.10
C PRO A 8 -11.77 -78.67 -17.83
N LEU A 9 -10.71 -77.84 -18.02
CA LEU A 9 -9.80 -77.15 -17.07
C LEU A 9 -8.53 -77.96 -16.67
N ASP A 10 -7.31 -77.43 -16.54
CA ASP A 10 -6.91 -76.08 -16.10
C ASP A 10 -5.42 -75.74 -16.43
N PHE A 11 -5.09 -74.46 -16.27
CA PHE A 11 -3.87 -73.69 -16.57
C PHE A 11 -2.50 -74.21 -16.04
N ARG A 12 -1.42 -73.94 -16.80
CA ARG A 12 -0.08 -73.67 -16.26
C ARG A 12 0.67 -72.54 -16.98
N LEU A 13 1.27 -71.70 -16.13
CA LEU A 13 2.01 -70.45 -16.30
C LEU A 13 3.40 -70.64 -16.95
N ALA A 14 3.83 -69.71 -17.80
CA ALA A 14 5.23 -69.59 -18.26
C ALA A 14 5.87 -68.33 -17.64
N LEU A 15 7.03 -68.51 -16.99
CA LEU A 15 7.81 -67.50 -16.28
C LEU A 15 8.90 -66.95 -17.22
N LEU A 16 8.98 -65.62 -17.39
CA LEU A 16 10.03 -64.94 -18.16
C LEU A 16 10.79 -63.99 -17.22
N VAL A 17 12.09 -64.25 -17.05
CA VAL A 17 12.99 -63.50 -16.17
C VAL A 17 13.50 -62.26 -16.92
N LEU A 18 13.23 -61.07 -16.39
CA LEU A 18 13.82 -59.80 -16.81
C LEU A 18 14.82 -59.34 -15.74
N THR A 19 16.10 -59.36 -16.07
CA THR A 19 17.18 -58.78 -15.27
C THR A 19 17.12 -57.25 -15.34
N ALA A 20 16.81 -56.61 -14.21
CA ALA A 20 16.89 -55.15 -14.06
C ALA A 20 18.33 -54.74 -13.71
N CYS A 21 18.95 -53.90 -14.56
CA CYS A 21 20.14 -53.15 -14.19
C CYS A 21 19.72 -51.98 -13.29
N ALA A 22 20.04 -52.05 -12.00
CA ALA A 22 19.87 -50.95 -11.07
C ALA A 22 20.92 -49.87 -11.36
N VAL A 23 20.49 -48.71 -11.86
CA VAL A 23 21.31 -47.50 -11.90
C VAL A 23 21.32 -46.92 -10.49
N SER A 24 22.44 -47.06 -9.80
CA SER A 24 22.68 -46.48 -8.49
C SER A 24 22.72 -44.95 -8.61
N HIS A 25 21.62 -44.27 -8.26
CA HIS A 25 21.63 -42.82 -8.05
C HIS A 25 22.52 -42.51 -6.84
N VAL A 26 23.76 -42.10 -7.10
CA VAL A 26 24.63 -41.47 -6.09
C VAL A 26 23.91 -40.22 -5.61
N HIS A 27 23.28 -40.28 -4.43
CA HIS A 27 22.82 -39.11 -3.71
C HIS A 27 24.05 -38.36 -3.20
N VAL A 28 24.59 -37.47 -4.02
CA VAL A 28 25.50 -36.43 -3.55
C VAL A 28 24.68 -35.61 -2.55
N ARG A 29 24.99 -35.70 -1.25
CA ARG A 29 24.38 -34.83 -0.23
C ARG A 29 24.64 -33.38 -0.68
N ALA A 30 23.57 -32.69 -1.04
CA ALA A 30 23.63 -31.27 -1.36
C ALA A 30 24.18 -30.51 -0.14
N ASP A 31 25.24 -29.72 -0.36
CA ASP A 31 25.75 -28.83 0.68
C ASP A 31 24.65 -27.86 1.10
N VAL A 32 24.41 -27.83 2.42
CA VAL A 32 23.42 -26.98 3.06
C VAL A 32 23.89 -25.52 3.00
N ILE A 33 23.03 -24.61 2.53
CA ILE A 33 23.36 -23.18 2.45
C ILE A 33 22.93 -22.50 3.76
N GLN A 34 23.91 -21.96 4.49
CA GLN A 34 23.67 -21.13 5.67
C GLN A 34 23.42 -19.67 5.26
N LEU A 35 22.32 -19.10 5.76
CA LEU A 35 21.92 -17.71 5.51
C LEU A 35 22.32 -16.81 6.69
N PRO A 36 22.56 -15.51 6.45
CA PRO A 36 23.16 -14.61 7.44
C PRO A 36 22.28 -14.33 8.67
N ALA A 37 20.97 -14.49 8.59
CA ALA A 37 20.07 -14.36 9.75
C ALA A 37 19.83 -15.70 10.48
N GLY A 38 20.63 -16.73 10.18
CA GLY A 38 20.61 -18.04 10.85
C GLY A 38 19.67 -19.06 10.20
N GLU A 39 19.02 -18.72 9.09
CA GLU A 39 18.24 -19.70 8.34
C GLU A 39 19.13 -20.69 7.58
N THR A 40 18.57 -21.86 7.28
CA THR A 40 19.26 -22.93 6.58
C THR A 40 18.43 -23.39 5.39
N LEU A 41 19.04 -23.44 4.20
CA LEU A 41 18.39 -23.93 2.98
C LEU A 41 18.95 -25.30 2.57
N HIS A 42 18.03 -26.27 2.43
CA HIS A 42 18.33 -27.61 1.92
C HIS A 42 18.09 -27.74 0.41
N GLN A 43 17.18 -26.93 -0.13
CA GLN A 43 16.86 -26.89 -1.55
C GLN A 43 16.65 -25.44 -1.98
N VAL A 44 16.97 -25.14 -3.23
CA VAL A 44 16.78 -23.81 -3.79
C VAL A 44 15.65 -23.82 -4.80
N ASP A 45 14.52 -23.26 -4.39
CA ASP A 45 13.40 -22.90 -5.25
C ASP A 45 13.62 -21.52 -5.93
N PHE A 46 13.22 -21.42 -7.21
CA PHE A 46 13.31 -20.20 -8.01
C PHE A 46 12.48 -19.06 -7.44
N GLU A 47 11.21 -19.32 -7.14
CA GLU A 47 10.31 -18.30 -6.67
C GLU A 47 10.69 -17.87 -5.26
N ARG A 48 10.90 -18.79 -4.32
CA ARG A 48 11.18 -18.46 -2.92
C ARG A 48 12.54 -17.79 -2.75
N HIS A 49 13.61 -18.35 -3.33
CA HIS A 49 14.97 -17.92 -2.99
C HIS A 49 15.64 -17.08 -4.07
N VAL A 50 15.59 -17.50 -5.34
CA VAL A 50 16.29 -16.82 -6.43
C VAL A 50 15.72 -15.42 -6.66
N MET A 51 14.40 -15.29 -6.72
CA MET A 51 13.74 -13.98 -6.81
C MET A 51 13.95 -13.13 -5.54
N GLY A 52 14.02 -13.79 -4.37
CA GLY A 52 14.37 -13.14 -3.10
C GLY A 52 15.75 -12.50 -3.16
N VAL A 53 16.75 -13.23 -3.67
CA VAL A 53 18.13 -12.72 -3.86
C VAL A 53 18.14 -11.51 -4.81
N PHE A 54 17.41 -11.55 -5.93
CA PHE A 54 17.39 -10.39 -6.85
C PHE A 54 16.81 -9.14 -6.21
N SER A 55 15.77 -9.30 -5.40
CA SER A 55 15.17 -8.20 -4.63
C SER A 55 16.15 -7.68 -3.59
N ARG A 56 16.72 -8.59 -2.80
CA ARG A 56 17.66 -8.27 -1.72
C ARG A 56 18.93 -7.58 -2.19
N MET A 57 19.40 -7.92 -3.39
CA MET A 57 20.61 -7.38 -4.01
C MET A 57 20.31 -6.20 -4.96
N GLY A 58 19.05 -5.76 -5.04
CA GLY A 58 18.62 -4.61 -5.85
C GLY A 58 18.70 -4.82 -7.36
N CYS A 59 18.82 -6.05 -7.85
CA CYS A 59 18.92 -6.37 -9.28
C CYS A 59 17.62 -6.04 -10.03
N ASN A 60 16.48 -6.31 -9.41
CA ASN A 60 15.13 -6.07 -9.95
C ASN A 60 14.49 -4.77 -9.41
N SER A 61 15.31 -3.81 -8.96
CA SER A 61 14.83 -2.49 -8.55
C SER A 61 14.55 -1.60 -9.77
N GLY A 62 13.75 -0.55 -9.57
CA GLY A 62 13.40 0.40 -10.64
C GLY A 62 14.59 1.18 -11.23
N SER A 63 15.71 1.24 -10.52
CA SER A 63 16.96 1.84 -11.03
C SER A 63 17.75 0.90 -11.96
N CYS A 64 17.41 -0.40 -11.98
CA CYS A 64 18.15 -1.46 -12.66
C CYS A 64 17.21 -2.27 -13.59
N HIS A 65 17.25 -3.60 -13.52
CA HIS A 65 16.49 -4.46 -14.43
C HIS A 65 14.99 -4.49 -14.14
N GLY A 66 14.55 -3.98 -12.97
CA GLY A 66 13.13 -3.82 -12.64
C GLY A 66 12.48 -2.57 -13.22
N SER A 67 13.25 -1.72 -13.92
CA SER A 67 12.71 -0.54 -14.60
C SER A 67 11.73 -0.95 -15.72
N PHE A 68 10.88 -0.01 -16.15
CA PHE A 68 9.92 -0.26 -17.23
C PHE A 68 10.57 -0.73 -18.53
N GLN A 69 11.79 -0.27 -18.84
CA GLN A 69 12.52 -0.68 -20.05
C GLN A 69 13.51 -1.83 -19.78
N GLY A 70 13.79 -2.17 -18.52
CA GLY A 70 14.93 -3.00 -18.15
C GLY A 70 16.26 -2.27 -18.41
N LYS A 71 17.37 -3.03 -18.40
CA LYS A 71 18.72 -2.53 -18.70
C LYS A 71 19.48 -3.54 -19.54
N GLY A 72 20.17 -3.09 -20.59
CA GLY A 72 21.01 -3.94 -21.44
C GLY A 72 20.26 -5.12 -22.08
N GLY A 73 19.01 -4.92 -22.50
CA GLY A 73 18.17 -5.98 -23.05
C GLY A 73 17.78 -7.07 -22.03
N PHE A 74 17.88 -6.78 -20.73
CA PHE A 74 17.45 -7.65 -19.64
C PHE A 74 16.45 -6.92 -18.74
N ARG A 75 15.25 -7.48 -18.62
CA ARG A 75 14.16 -6.93 -17.83
C ARG A 75 13.61 -7.97 -16.86
N LEU A 76 13.61 -7.61 -15.59
CA LEU A 76 12.93 -8.32 -14.52
C LEU A 76 11.66 -7.56 -14.13
N SER A 77 10.76 -8.23 -13.45
CA SER A 77 9.60 -7.68 -12.78
C SER A 77 10.06 -6.85 -11.57
N LEU A 78 9.42 -5.71 -11.36
CA LEU A 78 9.80 -4.79 -10.30
C LEU A 78 9.61 -5.45 -8.93
N PHE A 79 10.68 -5.61 -8.15
CA PHE A 79 10.64 -6.30 -6.85
C PHE A 79 10.14 -7.76 -6.89
N GLY A 80 10.14 -8.42 -8.06
CA GLY A 80 9.85 -9.85 -8.18
C GLY A 80 8.36 -10.20 -8.11
N TYR A 81 7.48 -9.34 -8.65
CA TYR A 81 6.02 -9.57 -8.64
C TYR A 81 5.53 -10.58 -9.69
N ASP A 82 6.33 -10.89 -10.73
CA ASP A 82 5.95 -11.77 -11.84
C ASP A 82 7.00 -12.86 -12.08
N PRO A 83 6.86 -14.03 -11.43
CA PRO A 83 7.82 -15.13 -11.55
C PRO A 83 7.96 -15.67 -12.96
N ALA A 84 6.86 -15.74 -13.72
CA ALA A 84 6.86 -16.32 -15.06
C ALA A 84 7.72 -15.48 -16.02
N LYS A 85 7.52 -14.17 -15.98
CA LYS A 85 8.34 -13.22 -16.74
C LYS A 85 9.80 -13.29 -16.34
N ASP A 86 10.09 -13.31 -15.03
CA ASP A 86 11.47 -13.32 -14.53
C ASP A 86 12.21 -14.59 -14.93
N TYR A 87 11.53 -15.73 -14.84
CA TYR A 87 12.09 -17.01 -15.25
C TYR A 87 12.44 -17.04 -16.73
N LEU A 88 11.53 -16.58 -17.60
CA LEU A 88 11.75 -16.52 -19.04
C LEU A 88 12.91 -15.57 -19.40
N ALA A 89 12.97 -14.40 -18.76
CA ALA A 89 14.04 -13.43 -18.96
C ALA A 89 15.42 -13.98 -18.58
N LEU A 90 15.47 -14.80 -17.53
CA LEU A 90 16.71 -15.44 -17.07
C LEU A 90 17.10 -16.64 -17.95
N THR A 91 16.16 -17.49 -18.33
CA THR A 91 16.49 -18.82 -18.89
C THR A 91 16.35 -18.93 -20.41
N ARG A 92 15.54 -18.06 -21.05
CA ARG A 92 15.19 -18.20 -22.48
C ARG A 92 15.54 -16.98 -23.33
N GLU A 93 15.37 -15.77 -22.81
CA GLU A 93 15.66 -14.57 -23.59
C GLU A 93 17.14 -14.48 -24.00
N LEU A 94 17.39 -13.85 -25.17
CA LEU A 94 18.71 -13.75 -25.78
C LEU A 94 19.40 -15.13 -25.89
N GLU A 95 18.66 -16.13 -26.38
CA GLU A 95 19.14 -17.49 -26.62
C GLU A 95 19.66 -18.20 -25.34
N GLY A 96 19.11 -17.85 -24.17
CA GLY A 96 19.47 -18.48 -22.90
C GLY A 96 20.88 -18.14 -22.38
N ARG A 97 21.56 -17.15 -22.98
CA ARG A 97 22.96 -16.80 -22.69
C ARG A 97 23.29 -16.42 -21.23
N ARG A 98 22.29 -16.28 -20.35
CA ARG A 98 22.46 -15.84 -18.96
C ARG A 98 22.80 -16.97 -18.00
N ILE A 99 22.40 -18.19 -18.35
CA ILE A 99 22.55 -19.39 -17.52
C ILE A 99 23.37 -20.42 -18.29
N ASN A 100 24.42 -20.93 -17.66
CA ASN A 100 25.22 -22.04 -18.16
C ASN A 100 25.14 -23.18 -17.14
N SER A 101 24.26 -24.15 -17.36
CA SER A 101 24.07 -25.27 -16.43
C SER A 101 25.23 -26.27 -16.47
N ALA A 102 26.02 -26.32 -17.56
CA ALA A 102 27.20 -27.17 -17.67
C ALA A 102 28.40 -26.59 -16.89
N ASP A 103 28.50 -25.26 -16.83
CA ASP A 103 29.49 -24.54 -16.04
C ASP A 103 28.84 -23.35 -15.30
N PRO A 104 28.22 -23.61 -14.13
CA PRO A 104 27.47 -22.61 -13.38
C PRO A 104 28.28 -21.34 -13.09
N ASP A 105 29.57 -21.47 -12.75
CA ASP A 105 30.44 -20.36 -12.36
C ASP A 105 30.78 -19.41 -13.53
N ASN A 106 30.55 -19.86 -14.78
CA ASN A 106 30.66 -19.06 -16.00
C ASN A 106 29.30 -18.62 -16.58
N SER A 107 28.21 -18.79 -15.81
CA SER A 107 26.93 -18.16 -16.15
C SER A 107 27.07 -16.63 -16.14
N LEU A 108 26.66 -15.97 -17.23
CA LEU A 108 26.74 -14.51 -17.35
C LEU A 108 26.03 -13.79 -16.18
N LEU A 109 24.96 -14.38 -15.65
CA LEU A 109 24.30 -13.92 -14.43
C LEU A 109 25.28 -13.75 -13.26
N LEU A 110 26.04 -14.81 -12.93
CA LEU A 110 27.00 -14.80 -11.83
C LEU A 110 28.21 -13.93 -12.16
N LEU A 111 28.70 -13.96 -13.40
CA LEU A 111 29.85 -13.16 -13.83
C LEU A 111 29.57 -11.66 -13.70
N LYS A 112 28.39 -11.19 -14.09
CA LYS A 112 27.99 -9.78 -13.98
C LYS A 112 27.72 -9.40 -12.51
N ALA A 113 27.01 -10.25 -11.77
CA ALA A 113 26.69 -9.96 -10.36
C ALA A 113 27.91 -9.90 -9.45
N THR A 114 28.96 -10.68 -9.76
CA THR A 114 30.24 -10.69 -9.03
C THR A 114 31.29 -9.72 -9.57
N GLY A 115 30.96 -8.94 -10.61
CA GLY A 115 31.88 -7.96 -11.21
C GLY A 115 33.01 -8.56 -12.04
N ARG A 116 33.00 -9.86 -12.32
CA ARG A 116 33.98 -10.53 -13.20
C ARG A 116 33.81 -10.13 -14.66
N VAL A 117 32.62 -9.67 -15.03
CA VAL A 117 32.35 -9.01 -16.31
C VAL A 117 31.78 -7.62 -16.02
N PRO A 118 32.29 -6.55 -16.66
CA PRO A 118 31.82 -5.19 -16.44
C PRO A 118 30.31 -5.05 -16.62
N HIS A 119 29.66 -4.32 -15.71
CA HIS A 119 28.22 -4.08 -15.69
C HIS A 119 27.95 -2.72 -15.04
N GLU A 120 27.05 -1.92 -15.63
CA GLU A 120 26.65 -0.63 -15.08
C GLU A 120 26.05 -0.73 -13.66
N GLY A 121 25.35 -1.83 -13.35
CA GLY A 121 24.81 -2.08 -12.01
C GLY A 121 25.86 -2.39 -10.94
N GLN A 122 27.16 -2.34 -11.29
CA GLN A 122 28.31 -2.62 -10.44
C GLN A 122 28.29 -4.05 -9.85
N THR A 123 29.28 -4.36 -9.03
CA THR A 123 29.31 -5.62 -8.27
C THR A 123 28.20 -5.61 -7.21
N ARG A 124 27.38 -6.65 -7.19
CA ARG A 124 26.28 -6.81 -6.23
C ARG A 124 26.66 -7.64 -5.01
N PHE A 125 27.48 -8.67 -5.20
CA PHE A 125 27.98 -9.54 -4.12
C PHE A 125 29.23 -10.31 -4.55
N GLY A 126 30.00 -10.82 -3.58
CA GLY A 126 31.19 -11.66 -3.84
C GLY A 126 30.87 -13.13 -4.10
N ARG A 127 31.84 -13.89 -4.64
CA ARG A 127 31.70 -15.33 -4.92
C ARG A 127 31.47 -16.18 -3.67
N ASP A 128 32.03 -15.76 -2.54
CA ASP A 128 31.89 -16.52 -1.29
C ASP A 128 30.57 -16.22 -0.56
N SER A 129 29.75 -15.31 -1.09
CA SER A 129 28.49 -14.89 -0.48
C SER A 129 27.41 -15.97 -0.53
N TRP A 130 26.50 -15.92 0.44
CA TRP A 130 25.30 -16.77 0.45
C TRP A 130 24.43 -16.57 -0.80
N ALA A 131 24.34 -15.34 -1.31
CA ALA A 131 23.59 -15.00 -2.52
C ALA A 131 24.15 -15.71 -3.76
N TYR A 132 25.48 -15.72 -3.89
CA TYR A 132 26.16 -16.48 -4.94
C TYR A 132 25.86 -17.98 -4.83
N ARG A 133 25.92 -18.54 -3.61
CA ARG A 133 25.65 -19.97 -3.39
C ARG A 133 24.22 -20.34 -3.76
N ILE A 134 23.22 -19.53 -3.42
CA ILE A 134 21.82 -19.77 -3.82
C ILE A 134 21.70 -19.80 -5.35
N LEU A 135 22.16 -18.75 -6.03
CA LEU A 135 22.03 -18.66 -7.48
C LEU A 135 22.81 -19.77 -8.19
N ARG A 136 24.04 -20.05 -7.75
CA ARG A 136 24.85 -21.13 -8.29
C ARG A 136 24.18 -22.48 -8.08
N ARG A 137 23.66 -22.74 -6.88
CA ARG A 137 22.96 -24.00 -6.55
C ARG A 137 21.76 -24.21 -7.46
N TRP A 138 20.92 -23.19 -7.63
CA TRP A 138 19.80 -23.24 -8.57
C TRP A 138 20.24 -23.60 -10.00
N ILE A 139 21.32 -22.97 -10.49
CA ILE A 139 21.87 -23.27 -11.83
C ILE A 139 22.41 -24.69 -11.91
N THR A 140 23.16 -25.14 -10.91
CA THR A 140 23.68 -26.52 -10.81
C THR A 140 22.55 -27.55 -10.79
N ASP A 141 21.45 -27.25 -10.12
CA ASP A 141 20.25 -28.09 -10.04
C ASP A 141 19.37 -28.00 -11.32
N GLY A 142 19.92 -27.45 -12.40
CA GLY A 142 19.29 -27.39 -13.73
C GLY A 142 18.48 -26.12 -14.01
N ALA A 143 18.54 -25.12 -13.12
CA ALA A 143 17.77 -23.88 -13.21
C ALA A 143 16.26 -24.13 -13.37
N CYS A 144 15.73 -25.15 -12.72
CA CYS A 144 14.33 -25.55 -12.80
C CYS A 144 13.39 -24.52 -12.15
N TRP A 145 12.15 -24.45 -12.62
CA TRP A 145 11.07 -23.69 -12.00
C TRP A 145 9.81 -24.53 -11.86
N GLN A 146 9.22 -24.46 -10.67
CA GLN A 146 7.92 -25.05 -10.34
C GLN A 146 6.92 -23.90 -10.13
N PRO A 147 6.07 -23.61 -11.13
CA PRO A 147 5.14 -22.49 -11.06
C PRO A 147 4.22 -22.55 -9.85
N GLY A 148 4.13 -21.43 -9.13
CA GLY A 148 3.25 -21.26 -7.98
C GLY A 148 3.81 -21.77 -6.67
N ASN A 149 4.96 -22.47 -6.68
CA ASN A 149 5.59 -23.00 -5.47
C ASN A 149 5.99 -21.89 -4.49
N GLY A 150 6.22 -20.67 -4.94
CA GLY A 150 6.49 -19.52 -4.08
C GLY A 150 5.32 -18.57 -3.91
N THR A 151 4.08 -18.95 -4.23
CA THR A 151 2.93 -18.05 -4.07
C THR A 151 2.75 -17.69 -2.59
N ILE A 152 2.98 -16.42 -2.24
CA ILE A 152 2.89 -15.94 -0.86
C ILE A 152 1.42 -15.72 -0.49
N VAL A 153 0.97 -16.35 0.58
CA VAL A 153 -0.36 -16.13 1.18
C VAL A 153 -0.27 -15.15 2.33
N LYS A 154 0.79 -15.22 3.13
CA LYS A 154 0.97 -14.38 4.31
C LYS A 154 2.43 -14.18 4.63
N ILE A 155 2.79 -12.97 5.05
CA ILE A 155 4.05 -12.67 5.71
C ILE A 155 3.76 -12.34 7.17
N THR A 156 4.47 -13.00 8.08
CA THR A 156 4.34 -12.80 9.53
C THR A 156 5.66 -12.26 10.08
N LEU A 157 5.55 -11.19 10.85
CA LEU A 157 6.68 -10.55 11.54
C LEU A 157 6.70 -11.01 12.99
N THR A 158 7.88 -11.37 13.48
CA THR A 158 8.09 -11.71 14.89
C THR A 158 9.19 -10.82 15.47
N PRO A 159 8.87 -10.01 16.50
CA PRO A 159 7.53 -9.68 16.98
C PRO A 159 6.70 -8.89 15.93
N PRO A 160 5.36 -8.85 16.06
CA PRO A 160 4.48 -8.15 15.12
C PRO A 160 4.51 -6.62 15.28
N GLU A 161 5.01 -6.14 16.43
CA GLU A 161 5.36 -4.75 16.69
C GLU A 161 6.59 -4.71 17.58
N TYR A 162 7.35 -3.61 17.50
CA TYR A 162 8.45 -3.35 18.40
C TYR A 162 8.15 -2.16 19.30
N VAL A 163 8.26 -2.33 20.60
CA VAL A 163 8.20 -1.26 21.60
C VAL A 163 9.48 -1.32 22.40
N PHE A 164 10.43 -0.44 22.10
CA PHE A 164 11.64 -0.30 22.89
C PHE A 164 11.31 0.37 24.22
N ALA A 165 12.09 0.10 25.26
CA ALA A 165 11.98 0.79 26.54
C ALA A 165 12.73 2.15 26.53
N LYS A 166 13.83 2.24 25.76
CA LYS A 166 14.66 3.46 25.67
C LYS A 166 15.55 3.48 24.42
N PRO A 167 16.04 4.67 24.01
CA PRO A 167 17.12 4.81 23.04
C PRO A 167 18.34 3.93 23.35
N GLY A 168 19.02 3.45 22.31
CA GLY A 168 20.20 2.60 22.37
C GLY A 168 19.91 1.09 22.46
N GLN A 169 18.66 0.69 22.72
CA GLN A 169 18.29 -0.73 22.70
C GLN A 169 18.25 -1.28 21.28
N THR A 170 18.57 -2.57 21.17
CA THR A 170 18.54 -3.31 19.91
C THR A 170 17.49 -4.41 19.94
N GLY A 171 16.92 -4.72 18.78
CA GLY A 171 15.98 -5.82 18.56
C GLY A 171 16.34 -6.60 17.31
N GLN A 172 15.79 -7.81 17.16
CA GLN A 172 15.98 -8.64 15.96
C GLN A 172 14.63 -9.00 15.37
N LEU A 173 14.36 -8.52 14.16
CA LEU A 173 13.17 -8.88 13.42
C LEU A 173 13.38 -10.24 12.75
N GLN A 174 12.35 -11.08 12.82
CA GLN A 174 12.25 -12.33 12.10
C GLN A 174 11.07 -12.26 11.14
N VAL A 175 11.29 -12.71 9.90
CA VAL A 175 10.25 -12.70 8.86
C VAL A 175 9.97 -14.13 8.42
N LYS A 176 8.70 -14.53 8.50
CA LYS A 176 8.22 -15.84 8.06
C LYS A 176 7.23 -15.68 6.92
N ALA A 177 7.44 -16.39 5.82
CA ALA A 177 6.49 -16.51 4.74
C ALA A 177 5.65 -17.78 4.89
N THR A 178 4.35 -17.68 4.60
CA THR A 178 3.43 -18.80 4.42
C THR A 178 3.03 -18.85 2.95
N PHE A 179 3.20 -20.01 2.32
CA PHE A 179 2.97 -20.21 0.89
C PHE A 179 1.63 -20.92 0.64
N ALA A 180 1.16 -20.87 -0.61
CA ALA A 180 -0.12 -21.44 -1.03
C ALA A 180 -0.21 -22.97 -0.90
N ASP A 181 0.94 -23.66 -0.87
CA ASP A 181 1.03 -25.09 -0.59
C ASP A 181 0.92 -25.44 0.91
N GLY A 182 0.69 -24.44 1.77
CA GLY A 182 0.60 -24.59 3.22
C GLY A 182 1.94 -24.61 3.96
N THR A 183 3.07 -24.64 3.23
CA THR A 183 4.40 -24.62 3.86
C THR A 183 4.75 -23.23 4.38
N THR A 184 5.70 -23.18 5.33
CA THR A 184 6.21 -21.92 5.86
C THR A 184 7.73 -21.93 5.90
N GLU A 185 8.34 -20.77 5.70
CA GLU A 185 9.79 -20.63 5.70
C GLU A 185 10.22 -19.31 6.31
N MET A 186 11.35 -19.33 7.02
CA MET A 186 12.01 -18.10 7.49
C MET A 186 12.75 -17.46 6.32
N VAL A 187 12.44 -16.20 6.04
CA VAL A 187 12.91 -15.47 4.86
C VAL A 187 13.59 -14.14 5.22
N THR A 188 13.98 -13.96 6.47
CA THR A 188 14.58 -12.70 6.98
C THR A 188 15.78 -12.28 6.14
N SER A 189 16.67 -13.21 5.82
CA SER A 189 17.85 -12.97 4.98
C SER A 189 17.53 -12.53 3.54
N LEU A 190 16.33 -12.84 3.05
CA LEU A 190 15.86 -12.51 1.70
C LEU A 190 15.03 -11.22 1.65
N CYS A 191 14.72 -10.62 2.79
CA CYS A 191 13.90 -9.42 2.89
C CYS A 191 14.72 -8.14 2.72
N ASP A 192 14.10 -7.13 2.10
CA ASP A 192 14.58 -5.75 2.16
C ASP A 192 13.93 -5.04 3.36
N PHE A 193 14.72 -4.29 4.12
CA PHE A 193 14.26 -3.55 5.29
C PHE A 193 14.58 -2.07 5.12
N ARG A 194 13.59 -1.21 5.34
CA ARG A 194 13.75 0.25 5.31
C ARG A 194 12.97 0.88 6.44
N THR A 195 13.44 1.99 6.97
CA THR A 195 12.74 2.77 7.98
C THR A 195 12.24 4.07 7.38
N ASN A 196 11.07 4.54 7.81
CA ASN A 196 10.53 5.83 7.38
C ASN A 196 11.22 7.01 8.09
N ASP A 197 11.84 6.78 9.25
CA ASP A 197 12.56 7.78 10.02
C ASP A 197 13.76 7.13 10.73
N GLU A 198 14.93 7.19 10.09
CA GLU A 198 16.21 6.68 10.63
C GLU A 198 16.62 7.38 11.92
N ALA A 199 16.17 8.62 12.14
CA ALA A 199 16.48 9.33 13.37
C ALA A 199 15.72 8.75 14.58
N VAL A 200 14.64 7.98 14.37
CA VAL A 200 13.93 7.25 15.43
C VAL A 200 14.50 5.85 15.60
N VAL A 201 14.59 5.08 14.51
CA VAL A 201 15.10 3.70 14.52
C VAL A 201 15.91 3.43 13.26
N GLU A 202 17.12 2.89 13.45
CA GLU A 202 17.94 2.31 12.39
C GLU A 202 17.57 0.83 12.19
N VAL A 203 17.62 0.36 10.94
CA VAL A 203 17.45 -1.06 10.61
C VAL A 203 18.59 -1.53 9.72
N THR A 204 19.20 -2.65 10.09
CA THR A 204 20.24 -3.27 9.27
C THR A 204 19.64 -4.10 8.14
N PRO A 205 20.43 -4.43 7.10
CA PRO A 205 19.98 -5.31 6.04
C PRO A 205 19.67 -6.76 6.44
N LEU A 206 19.82 -7.11 7.73
CA LEU A 206 19.46 -8.43 8.32
C LEU A 206 18.31 -8.31 9.33
N GLY A 207 17.60 -7.18 9.35
CA GLY A 207 16.45 -6.98 10.24
C GLY A 207 16.82 -6.69 11.70
N GLN A 208 18.09 -6.37 11.99
CA GLN A 208 18.46 -5.88 13.32
C GLN A 208 18.05 -4.42 13.45
N LEU A 209 17.30 -4.11 14.51
CA LEU A 209 16.80 -2.77 14.82
C LEU A 209 17.63 -2.14 15.91
N ARG A 210 17.83 -0.83 15.84
CA ARG A 210 18.41 -0.03 16.92
C ARG A 210 17.61 1.24 17.16
N ALA A 211 17.11 1.40 18.39
CA ALA A 211 16.43 2.62 18.81
C ALA A 211 17.43 3.78 18.90
N VAL A 212 17.15 4.90 18.24
CA VAL A 212 18.02 6.08 18.18
C VAL A 212 17.49 7.19 19.08
N ARG A 213 16.21 7.58 18.94
CA ARG A 213 15.56 8.60 19.77
C ARG A 213 14.07 8.29 19.96
N PRO A 214 13.39 8.94 20.93
CA PRO A 214 11.94 8.78 21.10
C PRO A 214 11.15 9.15 19.85
N GLY A 215 10.13 8.35 19.53
CA GLY A 215 9.27 8.54 18.37
C GLY A 215 8.40 7.32 18.04
N ASP A 216 7.58 7.50 17.01
CA ASP A 216 6.77 6.47 16.35
C ASP A 216 7.17 6.42 14.89
N THR A 217 7.67 5.29 14.43
CA THR A 217 8.04 5.10 13.03
C THR A 217 7.61 3.72 12.54
N VAL A 218 7.72 3.52 11.24
CA VAL A 218 7.43 2.26 10.57
C VAL A 218 8.70 1.76 9.89
N VAL A 219 9.01 0.50 10.13
CA VAL A 219 9.98 -0.26 9.34
C VAL A 219 9.20 -1.03 8.27
N VAL A 220 9.46 -0.71 7.01
CA VAL A 220 8.88 -1.37 5.85
C VAL A 220 9.70 -2.63 5.55
N VAL A 221 9.04 -3.78 5.63
CA VAL A 221 9.61 -5.08 5.27
C VAL A 221 9.09 -5.47 3.90
N SER A 222 9.98 -5.74 2.95
CA SER A 222 9.57 -6.22 1.62
C SER A 222 10.19 -7.58 1.30
N TYR A 223 9.36 -8.48 0.80
CA TYR A 223 9.78 -9.77 0.24
C TYR A 223 8.96 -10.08 -1.00
N ARG A 224 9.64 -10.11 -2.15
CA ARG A 224 9.06 -10.42 -3.47
C ARG A 224 7.80 -9.62 -3.79
N GLY A 225 7.89 -8.30 -3.65
CA GLY A 225 6.78 -7.38 -3.92
C GLY A 225 5.70 -7.36 -2.84
N THR A 226 5.70 -8.29 -1.88
CA THR A 226 4.84 -8.20 -0.69
C THR A 226 5.47 -7.24 0.29
N VAL A 227 4.70 -6.27 0.79
CA VAL A 227 5.15 -5.27 1.75
C VAL A 227 4.36 -5.40 3.04
N VAL A 228 5.06 -5.48 4.17
CA VAL A 228 4.45 -5.50 5.51
C VAL A 228 5.06 -4.38 6.35
N PRO A 229 4.24 -3.48 6.92
CA PRO A 229 4.72 -2.46 7.84
C PRO A 229 4.90 -3.06 9.24
N LEU A 230 6.07 -2.87 9.83
CA LEU A 230 6.34 -3.10 11.24
C LEU A 230 6.28 -1.76 11.98
N ARG A 231 5.35 -1.61 12.92
CA ARG A 231 5.33 -0.43 13.79
C ARG A 231 6.44 -0.54 14.83
N VAL A 232 7.21 0.53 15.00
CA VAL A 232 8.29 0.61 15.98
C VAL A 232 8.15 1.86 16.84
N LEU A 233 8.07 1.66 18.15
CA LEU A 233 7.91 2.72 19.14
C LEU A 233 9.14 2.83 20.03
N VAL A 234 9.57 4.06 20.25
CA VAL A 234 10.57 4.42 21.25
C VAL A 234 9.93 5.48 22.15
N PRO A 235 9.54 5.15 23.40
CA PRO A 235 8.89 6.10 24.28
C PRO A 235 9.86 7.17 24.77
N PHE A 236 9.31 8.31 25.16
CA PHE A 236 10.08 9.34 25.86
C PHE A 236 10.49 8.84 27.24
N PRO A 237 11.69 9.20 27.74
CA PRO A 237 12.11 8.83 29.08
C PRO A 237 11.14 9.39 30.13
N ALA A 238 10.53 8.50 30.91
CA ALA A 238 9.75 8.89 32.07
C ALA A 238 10.69 9.11 33.26
N LYS A 239 10.46 10.18 34.04
CA LYS A 239 11.19 10.41 35.29
C LYS A 239 10.85 9.30 36.30
N PRO A 240 11.78 8.91 37.19
CA PRO A 240 11.46 8.00 38.29
C PRO A 240 10.25 8.49 39.09
N GLY A 241 9.30 7.59 39.36
CA GLY A 241 8.05 7.94 40.05
C GLY A 241 7.01 8.65 39.19
N PHE A 242 7.25 8.85 37.88
CA PHE A 242 6.25 9.38 36.97
C PHE A 242 4.99 8.52 36.99
N ARG A 243 3.86 9.17 37.25
CA ARG A 243 2.53 8.60 37.11
C ARG A 243 1.84 9.33 35.98
N TYR A 244 1.41 8.58 34.98
CA TYR A 244 0.64 9.15 33.90
C TYR A 244 -0.64 9.77 34.49
N PRO A 245 -0.92 11.06 34.26
CA PRO A 245 -2.06 11.72 34.87
C PRO A 245 -3.37 11.14 34.33
N ASP A 246 -4.39 11.09 35.18
CA ASP A 246 -5.73 10.74 34.76
C ASP A 246 -6.37 11.95 34.07
N VAL A 247 -6.24 11.99 32.75
CA VAL A 247 -6.84 13.03 31.91
C VAL A 247 -8.14 12.48 31.31
N PRO A 248 -9.31 13.01 31.72
CA PRO A 248 -10.58 12.52 31.20
C PRO A 248 -10.69 12.86 29.70
N PRO A 249 -11.01 11.89 28.84
CA PRO A 249 -11.29 12.12 27.43
C PRO A 249 -12.62 12.86 27.26
N VAL A 250 -12.68 13.80 26.32
CA VAL A 250 -13.92 14.56 26.03
C VAL A 250 -14.81 13.79 25.05
N ASN A 251 -14.21 13.03 24.14
CA ASN A 251 -14.94 12.23 23.15
C ASN A 251 -14.17 10.97 22.75
N PHE A 252 -14.72 10.19 21.82
CA PHE A 252 -14.14 8.93 21.39
C PHE A 252 -12.78 9.06 20.68
N ILE A 253 -12.48 10.20 20.06
CA ILE A 253 -11.20 10.47 19.40
C ILE A 253 -10.10 10.57 20.45
N ASP A 254 -10.38 11.23 21.59
CA ASP A 254 -9.41 11.36 22.69
C ASP A 254 -9.02 9.99 23.26
N HIS A 255 -9.92 9.00 23.27
CA HIS A 255 -9.57 7.64 23.71
C HIS A 255 -8.43 7.04 22.86
N GLU A 256 -8.54 7.15 21.54
CA GLU A 256 -7.55 6.63 20.59
C GLU A 256 -6.24 7.42 20.65
N VAL A 257 -6.33 8.75 20.71
CA VAL A 257 -5.15 9.63 20.83
C VAL A 257 -4.42 9.36 22.15
N PHE A 258 -5.13 9.31 23.28
CA PHE A 258 -4.52 9.09 24.59
C PHE A 258 -3.94 7.68 24.72
N ALA A 259 -4.58 6.66 24.13
CA ALA A 259 -4.01 5.30 24.08
C ALA A 259 -2.64 5.30 23.40
N LYS A 260 -2.49 6.08 22.33
CA LYS A 260 -1.21 6.22 21.64
C LYS A 260 -0.18 7.02 22.44
N LEU A 261 -0.57 8.16 22.99
CA LEU A 261 0.33 9.02 23.78
C LEU A 261 0.88 8.30 25.01
N ARG A 262 0.05 7.48 25.70
CA ARG A 262 0.47 6.60 26.80
C ARG A 262 1.60 5.66 26.41
N ARG A 263 1.51 5.02 25.24
CA ARG A 263 2.57 4.11 24.73
C ARG A 263 3.91 4.82 24.48
N LEU A 264 3.90 6.15 24.35
CA LEU A 264 5.09 6.97 24.12
C LEU A 264 5.52 7.75 25.37
N ASN A 265 4.88 7.56 26.52
CA ASN A 265 5.07 8.39 27.72
C ASN A 265 4.88 9.90 27.46
N ILE A 266 4.01 10.27 26.51
CA ILE A 266 3.67 11.66 26.23
C ILE A 266 2.40 12.00 27.00
N VAL A 267 2.44 13.05 27.81
CA VAL A 267 1.23 13.57 28.47
C VAL A 267 0.49 14.47 27.47
N PRO A 268 -0.85 14.37 27.35
CA PRO A 268 -1.62 15.28 26.52
C PRO A 268 -1.37 16.73 26.97
N SER A 269 -1.34 17.66 26.01
CA SER A 269 -1.22 19.08 26.37
C SER A 269 -2.42 19.54 27.19
N ASP A 270 -2.17 20.51 28.08
CA ASP A 270 -3.24 21.17 28.83
C ASP A 270 -4.25 21.83 27.89
N LEU A 271 -5.46 22.07 28.41
CA LEU A 271 -6.47 22.84 27.69
C LEU A 271 -5.92 24.21 27.32
N SER A 272 -6.06 24.59 26.05
CA SER A 272 -5.66 25.92 25.61
C SER A 272 -6.43 27.00 26.34
N SER A 273 -5.88 28.22 26.41
CA SER A 273 -6.61 29.37 26.93
C SER A 273 -7.85 29.69 26.07
N ASP A 274 -8.82 30.42 26.63
CA ASP A 274 -10.03 30.81 25.90
C ASP A 274 -9.72 31.69 24.67
N THR A 275 -8.73 32.57 24.78
CA THR A 275 -8.30 33.42 23.66
C THR A 275 -7.71 32.60 22.52
N GLU A 276 -6.84 31.63 22.83
CA GLU A 276 -6.27 30.73 21.82
C GLU A 276 -7.33 29.83 21.20
N PHE A 277 -8.22 29.28 22.04
CA PHE A 277 -9.33 28.45 21.59
C PHE A 277 -10.19 29.21 20.60
N LEU A 278 -10.68 30.40 20.97
CA LEU A 278 -11.56 31.20 20.12
C LEU A 278 -10.89 31.55 18.79
N ARG A 279 -9.62 31.98 18.81
CA ARG A 279 -8.88 32.29 17.58
C ARG A 279 -8.77 31.07 16.66
N ARG A 280 -8.36 29.92 17.20
CA ARG A 280 -8.15 28.69 16.40
C ARG A 280 -9.47 28.17 15.84
N VAL A 281 -10.49 28.03 16.69
CA VAL A 281 -11.77 27.44 16.29
C VAL A 281 -12.44 28.30 15.22
N THR A 282 -12.43 29.64 15.32
CA THR A 282 -13.05 30.52 14.31
C THR A 282 -12.29 30.47 12.97
N LEU A 283 -10.95 30.46 12.99
CA LEU A 283 -10.17 30.31 11.75
C LEU A 283 -10.42 28.97 11.08
N ASP A 284 -10.42 27.87 11.84
CA ASP A 284 -10.53 26.52 11.29
C ASP A 284 -11.94 26.22 10.77
N THR A 285 -12.98 26.71 11.45
CA THR A 285 -14.38 26.45 11.07
C THR A 285 -14.92 27.43 10.04
N ILE A 286 -14.63 28.73 10.15
CA ILE A 286 -15.24 29.75 9.29
C ILE A 286 -14.24 30.60 8.51
N GLY A 287 -12.94 30.36 8.66
CA GLY A 287 -11.89 31.00 7.85
C GLY A 287 -11.60 32.46 8.21
N THR A 288 -12.12 32.97 9.33
CA THR A 288 -11.97 34.38 9.73
C THR A 288 -11.50 34.49 11.19
N LEU A 289 -11.00 35.67 11.55
CA LEU A 289 -10.72 36.01 12.95
C LEU A 289 -12.01 36.46 13.65
N PRO A 290 -12.17 36.19 14.96
CA PRO A 290 -13.25 36.77 15.74
C PRO A 290 -13.10 38.29 15.81
N SER A 291 -14.22 39.01 15.79
CA SER A 291 -14.22 40.46 15.99
C SER A 291 -13.80 40.84 17.42
N PRO A 292 -13.31 42.08 17.65
CA PRO A 292 -12.96 42.53 18.99
C PRO A 292 -14.11 42.42 20.01
N GLN A 293 -15.36 42.58 19.56
CA GLN A 293 -16.52 42.44 20.42
C GLN A 293 -16.77 40.97 20.79
N GLU A 294 -16.74 40.05 19.82
CA GLU A 294 -16.91 38.62 20.09
C GLU A 294 -15.84 38.06 21.03
N VAL A 295 -14.60 38.58 20.94
CA VAL A 295 -13.54 38.24 21.89
C VAL A 295 -13.93 38.68 23.30
N ARG A 296 -14.35 39.94 23.47
CA ARG A 296 -14.79 40.45 24.79
C ARG A 296 -15.95 39.64 25.36
N ASP A 297 -16.97 39.37 24.55
CA ASP A 297 -18.17 38.65 24.96
C ASP A 297 -17.83 37.21 25.38
N PHE A 298 -16.98 36.52 24.62
CA PHE A 298 -16.59 35.14 24.91
C PHE A 298 -15.70 35.02 26.17
N LEU A 299 -14.83 36.01 26.40
CA LEU A 299 -14.01 36.07 27.61
C LEU A 299 -14.83 36.44 28.86
N ALA A 300 -15.89 37.24 28.70
CA ALA A 300 -16.82 37.57 29.79
C ALA A 300 -17.80 36.44 30.11
N ASP A 301 -18.04 35.50 29.18
CA ASP A 301 -18.92 34.35 29.39
C ASP A 301 -18.32 33.36 30.40
N THR A 302 -19.03 33.12 31.50
CA THR A 302 -18.61 32.22 32.60
C THR A 302 -19.30 30.86 32.56
N ARG A 303 -20.15 30.58 31.56
CA ARG A 303 -20.83 29.29 31.45
C ARG A 303 -19.82 28.17 31.20
N SER A 304 -20.03 27.02 31.83
CA SER A 304 -19.16 25.85 31.69
C SER A 304 -19.17 25.22 30.29
N ASP A 305 -20.25 25.44 29.52
CA ASP A 305 -20.45 24.90 28.17
C ASP A 305 -20.14 25.91 27.05
N LYS A 306 -19.62 27.10 27.37
CA LYS A 306 -19.43 28.19 26.39
C LYS A 306 -18.64 27.79 25.14
N ARG A 307 -17.67 26.88 25.27
CA ARG A 307 -16.88 26.35 24.15
C ARG A 307 -17.73 25.51 23.21
N ALA A 308 -18.53 24.59 23.75
CA ALA A 308 -19.45 23.77 22.97
C ALA A 308 -20.47 24.65 22.23
N ARG A 309 -21.09 25.62 22.93
CA ARG A 309 -22.02 26.56 22.32
C ARG A 309 -21.38 27.40 21.21
N LYS A 310 -20.12 27.82 21.37
CA LYS A 310 -19.38 28.55 20.33
C LYS A 310 -19.10 27.65 19.13
N ILE A 311 -18.76 26.38 19.34
CA ILE A 311 -18.60 25.40 18.25
C ILE A 311 -19.91 25.24 17.48
N ASP A 312 -21.03 25.00 18.17
CA ASP A 312 -22.34 24.86 17.52
C ASP A 312 -22.73 26.10 16.72
N ALA A 313 -22.49 27.30 17.28
CA ALA A 313 -22.74 28.56 16.59
C ALA A 313 -21.86 28.73 15.34
N LEU A 314 -20.61 28.28 15.38
CA LEU A 314 -19.70 28.35 14.24
C LEU A 314 -20.05 27.33 13.15
N LEU A 315 -20.45 26.12 13.53
CA LEU A 315 -20.90 25.09 12.59
C LEU A 315 -22.19 25.50 11.87
N ALA A 316 -23.09 26.22 12.56
CA ALA A 316 -24.29 26.82 11.98
C ALA A 316 -24.03 28.11 11.19
N HIS A 317 -22.83 28.67 11.26
CA HIS A 317 -22.52 29.95 10.61
C HIS A 317 -22.44 29.79 9.08
N PRO A 318 -23.00 30.70 8.27
CA PRO A 318 -23.03 30.56 6.80
C PRO A 318 -21.65 30.38 6.14
N MET A 319 -20.61 30.97 6.74
CA MET A 319 -19.23 30.82 6.26
C MET A 319 -18.65 29.42 6.45
N HIS A 320 -19.13 28.64 7.43
CA HIS A 320 -18.71 27.25 7.58
C HIS A 320 -19.08 26.46 6.33
N ALA A 321 -20.34 26.52 5.93
CA ALA A 321 -20.82 25.86 4.72
C ALA A 321 -20.12 26.36 3.45
N ALA A 322 -19.86 27.67 3.34
CA ALA A 322 -19.15 28.24 2.19
C ALA A 322 -17.69 27.76 2.10
N LEU A 323 -16.96 27.75 3.22
CA LEU A 323 -15.56 27.31 3.29
C LEU A 323 -15.43 25.83 2.94
N TRP A 324 -16.28 24.98 3.53
CA TRP A 324 -16.26 23.54 3.26
C TRP A 324 -16.70 23.21 1.84
N ALA A 325 -17.67 23.94 1.28
CA ALA A 325 -18.04 23.80 -0.12
C ALA A 325 -16.86 24.09 -1.05
N THR A 326 -16.09 25.15 -0.78
CA THR A 326 -14.87 25.46 -1.56
C THR A 326 -13.84 24.34 -1.44
N LYS A 327 -13.55 23.86 -0.21
CA LYS A 327 -12.63 22.73 0.00
C LYS A 327 -13.07 21.48 -0.77
N PHE A 328 -14.36 21.16 -0.74
CA PHE A 328 -14.88 20.00 -1.45
C PHE A 328 -14.90 20.19 -2.97
N CYS A 329 -15.14 21.41 -3.47
CA CYS A 329 -14.95 21.74 -4.87
C CYS A 329 -13.51 21.48 -5.31
N ASP A 330 -12.52 21.86 -4.51
CA ASP A 330 -11.11 21.57 -4.81
C ASP A 330 -10.82 20.06 -4.80
N ILE A 331 -11.27 19.34 -3.77
CA ILE A 331 -11.09 17.89 -3.62
C ILE A 331 -11.74 17.13 -4.79
N THR A 332 -12.92 17.55 -5.23
CA THR A 332 -13.69 16.89 -6.29
C THR A 332 -13.39 17.42 -7.69
N GLY A 333 -12.48 18.39 -7.81
CA GLY A 333 -11.99 18.90 -9.09
C GLY A 333 -12.98 19.76 -9.85
N ASN A 334 -13.77 20.57 -9.15
CA ASN A 334 -14.61 21.62 -9.75
C ASN A 334 -13.72 22.68 -10.39
N ASN A 335 -13.40 22.50 -11.67
CA ASN A 335 -12.60 23.43 -12.45
C ASN A 335 -13.42 23.89 -13.67
N THR A 336 -13.70 25.20 -13.71
CA THR A 336 -14.47 25.85 -14.78
C THR A 336 -13.95 25.51 -16.17
N ASP A 337 -12.63 25.44 -16.37
CA ASP A 337 -12.04 25.15 -17.69
C ASP A 337 -12.29 23.71 -18.14
N SER A 338 -12.38 22.77 -17.18
CA SER A 338 -12.58 21.34 -17.43
C SER A 338 -14.04 20.95 -17.68
N LEU A 339 -14.99 21.79 -17.27
CA LEU A 339 -16.42 21.55 -17.41
C LEU A 339 -16.85 21.66 -18.88
N GLU A 340 -17.84 20.86 -19.26
CA GLU A 340 -18.48 20.93 -20.57
C GLU A 340 -19.27 22.24 -20.78
N GLY A 341 -19.56 22.56 -22.04
CA GLY A 341 -20.26 23.78 -22.42
C GLY A 341 -19.34 24.88 -22.94
N GLN A 342 -19.93 26.02 -23.31
CA GLN A 342 -19.24 27.15 -23.93
C GLN A 342 -19.56 28.46 -23.21
N GLY A 343 -18.62 29.41 -23.26
CA GLY A 343 -18.80 30.77 -22.73
C GLY A 343 -19.31 30.80 -21.29
N GLN A 344 -20.34 31.60 -21.06
CA GLN A 344 -20.91 31.86 -19.72
C GLN A 344 -21.61 30.64 -19.07
N ARG A 345 -21.73 29.50 -19.78
CA ARG A 345 -22.29 28.27 -19.20
C ARG A 345 -21.33 27.62 -18.21
N LYS A 346 -20.02 27.63 -18.49
CA LYS A 346 -19.02 26.94 -17.64
C LYS A 346 -18.96 27.51 -16.21
N PRO A 347 -18.87 28.85 -16.00
CA PRO A 347 -18.90 29.40 -14.65
C PRO A 347 -20.19 29.06 -13.89
N ARG A 348 -21.34 29.01 -14.58
CA ARG A 348 -22.62 28.64 -13.96
C ARG A 348 -22.64 27.19 -13.48
N LEU A 349 -22.13 26.26 -14.28
CA LEU A 349 -22.02 24.85 -13.85
C LEU A 349 -21.07 24.73 -12.66
N SER A 350 -19.97 25.49 -12.65
CA SER A 350 -19.05 25.51 -11.51
C SER A 350 -19.72 26.07 -10.25
N GLN A 351 -20.55 27.11 -10.38
CA GLN A 351 -21.36 27.66 -9.29
C GLN A 351 -22.41 26.65 -8.79
N MET A 352 -23.15 25.98 -9.67
CA MET A 352 -24.12 24.95 -9.30
C MET A 352 -23.50 23.82 -8.46
N TRP A 353 -22.29 23.41 -8.84
CA TRP A 353 -21.51 22.42 -8.11
C TRP A 353 -21.15 22.91 -6.71
N HIS A 354 -20.67 24.15 -6.59
CA HIS A 354 -20.38 24.76 -5.28
C HIS A 354 -21.63 24.88 -4.40
N ASP A 355 -22.72 25.40 -4.95
CA ASP A 355 -23.99 25.59 -4.25
C ASP A 355 -24.55 24.25 -3.75
N TRP A 356 -24.38 23.17 -4.52
CA TRP A 356 -24.78 21.82 -4.09
C TRP A 356 -24.04 21.41 -2.82
N PHE A 357 -22.70 21.51 -2.78
CA PHE A 357 -21.94 21.19 -1.56
C PHE A 357 -22.29 22.12 -0.42
N ARG A 358 -22.38 23.42 -0.68
CA ARG A 358 -22.72 24.42 0.33
C ARG A 358 -24.04 24.09 1.01
N LYS A 359 -25.06 23.71 0.23
CA LYS A 359 -26.35 23.30 0.78
C LYS A 359 -26.20 22.09 1.70
N ARG A 360 -25.46 21.04 1.28
CA ARG A 360 -25.24 19.84 2.11
C ARG A 360 -24.52 20.14 3.43
N PHE A 361 -23.52 21.02 3.41
CA PHE A 361 -22.84 21.45 4.64
C PHE A 361 -23.72 22.33 5.53
N ALA A 362 -24.55 23.21 4.95
CA ALA A 362 -25.48 24.04 5.71
C ALA A 362 -26.59 23.20 6.37
N GLU A 363 -27.03 22.13 5.72
CA GLU A 363 -28.04 21.18 6.23
C GLU A 363 -27.43 20.08 7.13
N ASN A 364 -26.10 20.10 7.34
CA ASN A 364 -25.37 19.08 8.10
C ASN A 364 -25.66 17.64 7.63
N VAL A 365 -25.69 17.44 6.31
CA VAL A 365 -25.93 16.12 5.70
C VAL A 365 -24.78 15.15 6.06
N PRO A 366 -25.08 13.90 6.44
CA PRO A 366 -24.05 12.90 6.74
C PRO A 366 -23.04 12.72 5.60
N TYR A 367 -21.77 12.55 5.95
CA TYR A 367 -20.69 12.42 4.96
C TYR A 367 -20.92 11.26 3.98
N ASP A 368 -21.45 10.12 4.44
CA ASP A 368 -21.72 8.97 3.56
C ASP A 368 -22.82 9.28 2.53
N GLU A 369 -23.81 10.09 2.89
CA GLU A 369 -24.84 10.55 1.95
C GLU A 369 -24.29 11.57 0.95
N ILE A 370 -23.41 12.48 1.38
CA ILE A 370 -22.70 13.40 0.48
C ILE A 370 -21.90 12.60 -0.55
N VAL A 371 -21.08 11.65 -0.10
CA VAL A 371 -20.25 10.82 -0.98
C VAL A 371 -21.13 9.98 -1.93
N ARG A 372 -22.19 9.37 -1.42
CA ARG A 372 -23.16 8.61 -2.25
C ARG A 372 -23.81 9.52 -3.30
N GLY A 373 -24.17 10.75 -2.93
CA GLY A 373 -24.73 11.75 -3.83
C GLY A 373 -23.81 12.14 -4.99
N VAL A 374 -22.49 12.04 -4.80
CA VAL A 374 -21.50 12.27 -5.86
C VAL A 374 -21.25 10.99 -6.68
N LEU A 375 -20.93 9.87 -6.01
CA LEU A 375 -20.48 8.65 -6.68
C LEU A 375 -21.61 7.92 -7.42
N CYS A 376 -22.83 7.96 -6.89
CA CYS A 376 -24.00 7.32 -7.49
C CYS A 376 -24.88 8.32 -8.24
N ALA A 377 -24.30 9.44 -8.68
CA ALA A 377 -25.07 10.51 -9.29
C ALA A 377 -25.75 10.08 -10.59
N THR A 378 -26.95 10.62 -10.82
CA THR A 378 -27.68 10.43 -12.07
C THR A 378 -28.13 11.78 -12.61
N SER A 379 -28.01 12.01 -13.92
CA SER A 379 -28.44 13.29 -14.49
C SER A 379 -29.96 13.47 -14.45
N ARG A 380 -30.75 12.38 -14.54
CA ARG A 380 -32.22 12.47 -14.65
C ARG A 380 -32.98 12.28 -13.34
N GLU A 381 -32.40 11.65 -12.31
CA GLU A 381 -33.09 11.35 -11.04
C GLU A 381 -34.47 10.68 -11.24
N GLY A 382 -34.58 9.80 -12.25
CA GLY A 382 -35.82 9.10 -12.59
C GLY A 382 -36.82 9.87 -13.48
N LEU A 383 -36.57 11.15 -13.79
CA LEU A 383 -37.44 11.94 -14.68
C LEU A 383 -37.47 11.40 -16.11
N ARG A 384 -38.60 11.57 -16.82
CA ARG A 384 -38.68 11.30 -18.26
C ARG A 384 -37.80 12.29 -19.05
N PRO A 385 -37.34 11.95 -20.26
CA PRO A 385 -36.43 12.81 -21.02
C PRO A 385 -36.99 14.23 -21.23
N GLU A 386 -38.28 14.36 -21.50
CA GLU A 386 -38.94 15.64 -21.76
C GLU A 386 -38.98 16.52 -20.50
N GLU A 387 -39.32 15.92 -19.36
CA GLU A 387 -39.34 16.58 -18.04
C GLU A 387 -37.94 17.04 -17.65
N TYR A 388 -36.94 16.19 -17.87
CA TYR A 388 -35.54 16.51 -17.63
C TYR A 388 -35.08 17.71 -18.48
N VAL A 389 -35.42 17.73 -19.79
CA VAL A 389 -35.06 18.85 -20.67
C VAL A 389 -35.70 20.16 -20.19
N GLN A 390 -36.95 20.13 -19.73
CA GLN A 390 -37.59 21.33 -19.16
C GLN A 390 -36.94 21.75 -17.85
N GLN A 391 -36.63 20.82 -16.96
CA GLN A 391 -35.94 21.09 -15.69
C GLN A 391 -34.56 21.72 -15.93
N VAL A 392 -33.76 21.19 -16.85
CA VAL A 392 -32.43 21.74 -17.17
C VAL A 392 -32.55 23.17 -17.68
N LYS A 393 -33.51 23.46 -18.57
CA LYS A 393 -33.75 24.83 -19.05
C LYS A 393 -34.06 25.81 -17.92
N GLN A 394 -34.83 25.37 -16.92
CA GLN A 394 -35.16 26.17 -15.73
C GLN A 394 -33.97 26.30 -14.78
N THR A 395 -33.16 25.24 -14.66
CA THR A 395 -32.02 25.18 -13.74
C THR A 395 -30.84 26.03 -14.24
N GLU A 396 -30.63 26.11 -15.56
CA GLU A 396 -29.55 26.88 -16.19
C GLU A 396 -29.77 28.41 -16.20
N ALA A 397 -30.94 28.87 -15.76
CA ALA A 397 -31.21 30.26 -15.44
C ALA A 397 -30.61 30.60 -14.05
N CYS A 398 -29.28 30.73 -13.96
CA CYS A 398 -28.64 31.18 -12.72
C CYS A 398 -28.92 32.66 -12.46
N GLU A 399 -29.43 32.94 -11.27
CA GLU A 399 -29.51 34.26 -10.66
C GLU A 399 -28.20 34.60 -9.93
N CYS A 400 -28.00 35.86 -9.58
CA CYS A 400 -26.85 36.26 -8.77
C CYS A 400 -26.98 35.68 -7.34
N GLY A 401 -25.87 35.21 -6.75
CA GLY A 401 -25.84 34.66 -5.38
C GLY A 401 -25.96 33.14 -5.29
N PHE A 402 -26.09 32.61 -4.07
CA PHE A 402 -26.02 31.17 -3.77
C PHE A 402 -27.40 30.49 -3.81
N ASN A 403 -28.14 30.72 -4.89
CA ASN A 403 -29.55 30.33 -5.02
C ASN A 403 -29.78 29.38 -6.20
N ALA A 404 -28.74 28.67 -6.68
CA ALA A 404 -28.92 27.74 -7.78
C ALA A 404 -29.95 26.66 -7.39
N THR A 405 -31.03 26.56 -8.18
CA THR A 405 -32.04 25.50 -8.00
C THR A 405 -31.43 24.11 -8.10
N TYR A 406 -30.30 23.97 -8.82
CA TYR A 406 -29.50 22.76 -8.90
C TYR A 406 -29.11 22.21 -7.52
N ALA A 407 -28.84 23.07 -6.53
CA ALA A 407 -28.44 22.63 -5.19
C ALA A 407 -29.51 21.76 -4.50
N ASN A 408 -30.76 21.86 -4.93
CA ASN A 408 -31.87 21.05 -4.41
C ASN A 408 -31.87 19.60 -4.90
N ARG A 409 -31.07 19.27 -5.92
CA ARG A 409 -30.96 17.90 -6.46
C ARG A 409 -30.34 16.94 -5.45
N ALA A 410 -30.81 15.70 -5.40
CA ALA A 410 -30.26 14.70 -4.50
C ALA A 410 -28.79 14.38 -4.84
N THR A 411 -28.42 14.45 -6.12
CA THR A 411 -27.12 14.03 -6.63
C THR A 411 -26.35 15.12 -7.38
N LEU A 412 -25.02 14.95 -7.45
CA LEU A 412 -24.09 15.87 -8.13
C LEU A 412 -23.52 15.21 -9.40
N ASP A 413 -24.30 15.21 -10.48
CA ASP A 413 -23.87 14.62 -11.76
C ASP A 413 -22.74 15.42 -12.44
N LEU A 414 -22.57 16.69 -12.08
CA LEU A 414 -21.48 17.53 -12.59
C LEU A 414 -20.09 16.97 -12.27
N PHE A 415 -19.96 16.17 -11.21
CA PHE A 415 -18.72 15.48 -10.89
C PHE A 415 -18.19 14.63 -12.04
N TRP A 416 -19.08 14.01 -12.82
CA TRP A 416 -18.75 13.09 -13.92
C TRP A 416 -18.70 13.76 -15.30
N ARG A 417 -19.07 15.03 -15.40
CA ARG A 417 -19.23 15.75 -16.69
C ARG A 417 -17.99 16.58 -17.00
N ARG A 418 -17.33 16.30 -18.12
CA ARG A 418 -16.10 16.99 -18.56
C ARG A 418 -16.15 17.30 -20.04
N GLN A 419 -15.52 18.40 -20.45
CA GLN A 419 -15.41 18.76 -21.86
C GLN A 419 -14.59 17.74 -22.66
N GLN A 420 -13.55 17.19 -22.04
CA GLN A 420 -12.73 16.12 -22.61
C GLN A 420 -13.17 14.78 -22.04
N GLN A 421 -13.11 13.74 -22.87
CA GLN A 421 -13.35 12.38 -22.42
C GLN A 421 -12.27 11.97 -21.42
N VAL A 422 -12.70 11.53 -20.24
CA VAL A 422 -11.83 11.03 -19.18
C VAL A 422 -11.91 9.50 -19.17
N PRO A 423 -10.78 8.79 -19.35
CA PRO A 423 -10.73 7.32 -19.25
C PRO A 423 -11.18 6.81 -17.88
N ILE A 424 -11.67 5.56 -17.84
CA ILE A 424 -12.19 4.96 -16.60
C ILE A 424 -11.13 4.85 -15.50
N GLU A 425 -9.88 4.65 -15.89
CA GLU A 425 -8.72 4.56 -15.00
C GLU A 425 -8.51 5.89 -14.25
N GLN A 426 -8.57 7.01 -14.97
CA GLN A 426 -8.45 8.34 -14.37
C GLN A 426 -9.62 8.67 -13.45
N TRP A 427 -10.82 8.16 -13.75
CA TRP A 427 -11.96 8.27 -12.83
C TRP A 427 -11.75 7.47 -11.54
N GLY A 428 -11.17 6.27 -11.64
CA GLY A 428 -10.76 5.48 -10.49
C GLY A 428 -9.77 6.24 -9.60
N GLU A 429 -8.76 6.86 -10.22
CA GLU A 429 -7.75 7.68 -9.51
C GLU A 429 -8.36 8.90 -8.83
N LYS A 430 -9.15 9.70 -9.55
CA LYS A 430 -9.82 10.88 -9.01
C LYS A 430 -10.72 10.50 -7.83
N THR A 431 -11.47 9.40 -7.95
CA THR A 431 -12.36 8.91 -6.90
C THR A 431 -11.56 8.45 -5.67
N ALA A 432 -10.50 7.66 -5.86
CA ALA A 432 -9.66 7.20 -4.76
C ALA A 432 -8.95 8.37 -4.05
N ALA A 433 -8.43 9.34 -4.80
CA ALA A 433 -7.79 10.51 -4.23
C ALA A 433 -8.79 11.38 -3.44
N ALA A 434 -9.96 11.63 -4.02
CA ALA A 434 -10.97 12.51 -3.42
C ALA A 434 -11.62 11.93 -2.16
N PHE A 435 -11.94 10.62 -2.16
CA PHE A 435 -12.80 10.03 -1.13
C PHE A 435 -12.10 9.00 -0.26
N LEU A 436 -11.00 8.40 -0.72
CA LEU A 436 -10.21 7.45 0.07
C LEU A 436 -8.89 8.06 0.58
N GLY A 437 -8.48 9.23 0.03
CA GLY A 437 -7.18 9.83 0.32
C GLY A 437 -6.01 9.03 -0.22
N VAL A 438 -6.24 8.17 -1.22
CA VAL A 438 -5.24 7.27 -1.81
C VAL A 438 -4.94 7.67 -3.25
N ARG A 439 -3.66 7.72 -3.59
CA ARG A 439 -3.17 7.92 -4.96
C ARG A 439 -2.98 6.57 -5.66
N LEU A 440 -3.59 6.39 -6.83
CA LEU A 440 -3.57 5.13 -7.58
C LEU A 440 -2.78 5.21 -8.89
N GLU A 441 -2.21 6.36 -9.23
CA GLU A 441 -1.49 6.60 -10.49
C GLU A 441 -0.33 5.61 -10.68
N CYS A 442 0.36 5.29 -9.59
CA CYS A 442 1.44 4.32 -9.59
C CYS A 442 0.95 2.89 -9.90
N ALA A 443 -0.30 2.55 -9.54
CA ALA A 443 -0.88 1.23 -9.78
C ALA A 443 -1.17 0.93 -11.26
N GLN A 444 -1.21 1.94 -12.14
CA GLN A 444 -1.36 1.75 -13.58
C GLN A 444 -0.20 0.96 -14.19
N CYS A 445 1.01 1.15 -13.66
CA CYS A 445 2.25 0.64 -14.26
C CYS A 445 2.88 -0.51 -13.47
N HIS A 446 2.50 -0.69 -12.21
CA HIS A 446 3.02 -1.77 -11.36
C HIS A 446 1.98 -2.22 -10.33
N LYS A 447 2.06 -3.48 -9.88
CA LYS A 447 1.29 -3.94 -8.72
C LYS A 447 1.67 -3.11 -7.50
N HIS A 448 0.71 -2.38 -6.94
CA HIS A 448 0.87 -1.66 -5.69
C HIS A 448 0.59 -2.62 -4.52
N PRO A 449 1.42 -2.67 -3.47
CA PRO A 449 1.23 -3.61 -2.36
C PRO A 449 0.25 -3.11 -1.28
N PHE A 450 -0.68 -2.22 -1.61
CA PHE A 450 -1.69 -1.69 -0.67
C PHE A 450 -3.06 -1.68 -1.32
#